data_AF-A0A7C4HNN2-F1
#
_entry.id   AF-A0A7C4HNN2-F1
#
_cell.length_a   1.000
_cell.length_b   1.000
_cell.length_c   1.000
_cell.angle_alpha   90.00
_cell.angle_beta   90.00
_cell.angle_gamma   90.00
#
_symmetry.space_group_name_H-M   'P 1'
#
loop_
_entity.id
_entity.type
_entity.pdbx_description
1 polymer ?
#
loop_
_entity_poly.entity_id
_entity_poly.type
_entity_poly.pdbx_seq_one_letter_code
_entity_poly.pdbx_strand_id
1 'polypeptide(L)'
;MITAITFLSALALVGVALSADRSTPKAADLVRQSYPVKAATKIYNGSMVAIELSSGYAVPASDTAGLMVVGVAQNQADNSSGANGAISVEVEEGTFDLAATSINQGMVGDYMFVVDDQTFDDVAITNFIPAGVLVKYISATRGQIRISPAIGSMYVAMQDKFASTTPGFGASLIGVQDSTGYYTHTDVEAALAELAAQISGDTSSTFNFTEANVLTDDDGVYPALEKLDLKFGDLASVANGEGASLVGVNDAGAHFSAAESDVEAALQKLAKTIVITIPRFTGWIKDGTAKTPALPLFELPVPVRIKRAYVNLGTAPDTGKTLALLVNGSAAVSVADLATQAENEALDIPIAADTNIVVTLTETASGTAANCDLMLIAQVDDGE
;
A
#
# COMPACT_ATOMS: atom_id res chain seq x y z
N MET A 1 -3.06 -8.15 57.84
CA MET A 1 -4.09 -9.14 57.47
C MET A 1 -4.03 -9.31 55.96
N ILE A 2 -3.50 -10.43 55.47
CA ILE A 2 -3.52 -10.76 54.04
C ILE A 2 -4.72 -11.70 53.85
N THR A 3 -5.71 -11.21 53.11
CA THR A 3 -6.96 -11.92 52.84
C THR A 3 -6.69 -13.09 51.88
N ALA A 4 -7.01 -14.30 52.32
CA ALA A 4 -6.97 -15.49 51.50
C ALA A 4 -8.07 -15.43 50.43
N ILE A 5 -7.69 -15.38 49.16
CA ILE A 5 -8.58 -15.63 48.02
C ILE A 5 -8.62 -17.15 47.85
N THR A 6 -9.69 -17.78 48.33
CA THR A 6 -10.00 -19.18 48.03
C THR A 6 -10.59 -19.26 46.63
N PHE A 7 -9.84 -19.82 45.68
CA PHE A 7 -10.38 -20.26 44.40
C PHE A 7 -11.24 -21.52 44.63
N LEU A 8 -12.56 -21.37 44.48
CA LEU A 8 -13.48 -22.51 44.34
C LEU A 8 -13.35 -23.04 42.91
N SER A 9 -12.38 -23.93 42.66
CA SER A 9 -12.21 -24.56 41.36
C SER A 9 -13.19 -25.72 41.17
N ALA A 10 -14.12 -25.52 40.23
CA ALA A 10 -14.75 -26.52 39.37
C ALA A 10 -15.16 -27.87 40.00
N LEU A 11 -16.45 -28.03 40.26
CA LEU A 11 -17.10 -29.34 40.38
C LEU A 11 -17.06 -30.01 38.99
N ALA A 12 -16.02 -30.80 38.72
CA ALA A 12 -15.99 -31.66 37.55
C ALA A 12 -17.14 -32.67 37.65
N LEU A 13 -18.07 -32.62 36.69
CA LEU A 13 -19.11 -33.61 36.50
C LEU A 13 -18.43 -34.93 36.08
N VAL A 14 -17.99 -35.73 37.07
CA VAL A 14 -17.47 -37.07 36.83
C VAL A 14 -18.64 -37.93 36.39
N GLY A 15 -18.66 -38.33 35.12
CA GLY A 15 -19.63 -39.29 34.61
C GLY A 15 -19.56 -40.58 35.43
N VAL A 16 -20.65 -40.92 36.11
CA VAL A 16 -20.73 -42.12 36.94
C VAL A 16 -21.03 -43.31 36.02
N ALA A 17 -20.02 -44.16 35.80
CA ALA A 17 -20.20 -45.44 35.12
C ALA A 17 -21.05 -46.40 35.98
N LEU A 18 -21.85 -47.27 35.33
CA LEU A 18 -22.63 -48.28 36.06
C LEU A 18 -21.68 -49.23 36.80
N SER A 19 -21.85 -49.36 38.11
CA SER A 19 -21.13 -50.32 38.95
C SER A 19 -21.93 -51.59 39.24
N ALA A 20 -23.18 -51.64 38.80
CA ALA A 20 -24.07 -52.79 38.87
C ALA A 20 -25.18 -52.68 37.82
N ASP A 21 -25.87 -53.79 37.56
CA ASP A 21 -27.04 -53.83 36.69
C ASP A 21 -28.13 -52.90 37.21
N ARG A 22 -28.66 -52.07 36.31
CA ARG A 22 -29.77 -51.15 36.58
C ARG A 22 -30.92 -51.48 35.64
N SER A 23 -32.11 -51.71 36.20
CA SER A 23 -33.32 -51.76 35.39
C SER A 23 -33.49 -50.46 34.60
N THR A 24 -33.78 -50.55 33.30
CA THR A 24 -34.03 -49.39 32.43
C THR A 24 -35.47 -49.48 31.93
N PRO A 25 -36.45 -48.94 32.68
CA PRO A 25 -37.84 -48.90 32.24
C PRO A 25 -37.94 -48.13 30.93
N LYS A 26 -38.58 -48.74 29.93
CA LYS A 26 -38.95 -48.07 28.68
C LYS A 26 -40.28 -47.35 28.86
N ALA A 27 -40.47 -46.24 28.14
CA ALA A 27 -41.80 -45.65 27.98
C ALA A 27 -42.75 -46.66 27.30
N ALA A 28 -44.02 -46.65 27.70
CA ALA A 28 -45.03 -47.61 27.22
C ALA A 28 -45.50 -47.31 25.78
N ASP A 29 -45.49 -46.03 25.41
CA ASP A 29 -45.82 -45.52 24.08
C ASP A 29 -44.70 -44.56 23.66
N LEU A 30 -44.15 -44.75 22.47
CA LEU A 30 -43.15 -43.84 21.89
C LEU A 30 -43.79 -42.87 20.88
N VAL A 31 -44.99 -43.18 20.42
CA VAL A 31 -45.73 -42.45 19.38
C VAL A 31 -46.53 -41.32 20.01
N ARG A 32 -47.15 -41.55 21.17
CA ARG A 32 -47.81 -40.50 21.96
C ARG A 32 -46.99 -40.11 23.18
N GLN A 33 -46.72 -38.82 23.32
CA GLN A 33 -46.01 -38.24 24.45
C GLN A 33 -46.83 -37.12 25.08
N SER A 34 -46.69 -36.97 26.40
CA SER A 34 -47.31 -35.87 27.14
C SER A 34 -46.27 -34.82 27.44
N TYR A 35 -46.53 -33.57 27.03
CA TYR A 35 -45.63 -32.44 27.22
C TYR A 35 -46.26 -31.36 28.10
N PRO A 36 -45.53 -30.80 29.08
CA PRO A 36 -46.02 -29.69 29.90
C PRO A 36 -46.18 -28.43 29.04
N VAL A 37 -47.31 -27.73 29.16
CA VAL A 37 -47.64 -26.57 28.34
C VAL A 37 -47.06 -25.29 28.95
N LYS A 38 -46.56 -24.38 28.11
CA LYS A 38 -46.06 -23.05 28.55
C LYS A 38 -47.18 -22.23 29.19
N ALA A 39 -46.84 -21.31 30.10
CA ALA A 39 -47.81 -20.37 30.66
C ALA A 39 -48.48 -19.52 29.56
N ALA A 40 -49.70 -19.04 29.83
CA ALA A 40 -50.43 -18.14 28.93
C ALA A 40 -50.58 -18.67 27.48
N THR A 41 -50.66 -19.99 27.33
CA THR A 41 -50.61 -20.67 26.02
C THR A 41 -51.83 -21.57 25.83
N LYS A 42 -52.37 -21.59 24.62
CA LYS A 42 -53.45 -22.48 24.21
C LYS A 42 -53.04 -23.26 22.97
N ILE A 43 -53.22 -24.57 23.00
CA ILE A 43 -52.94 -25.51 21.91
C ILE A 43 -54.26 -26.16 21.52
N TYR A 44 -54.62 -26.10 20.24
CA TYR A 44 -55.85 -26.68 19.72
C TYR A 44 -55.66 -28.16 19.41
N ASN A 45 -56.74 -28.95 19.53
CA ASN A 45 -56.70 -30.33 19.07
C ASN A 45 -56.44 -30.36 17.55
N GLY A 46 -55.52 -31.19 17.09
CA GLY A 46 -55.15 -31.31 15.68
C GLY A 46 -54.13 -30.28 15.18
N SER A 47 -53.69 -29.33 16.02
CA SER A 47 -52.63 -28.38 15.64
C SER A 47 -51.25 -29.01 15.77
N MET A 48 -50.30 -28.54 14.97
CA MET A 48 -48.88 -28.83 15.17
C MET A 48 -48.40 -28.25 16.50
N VAL A 49 -47.62 -29.04 17.22
CA VAL A 49 -47.06 -28.67 18.52
C VAL A 49 -45.54 -28.64 18.41
N ALA A 50 -44.95 -27.58 18.96
CA ALA A 50 -43.51 -27.43 19.10
C ALA A 50 -43.11 -27.35 20.57
N ILE A 51 -41.85 -27.71 20.83
CA ILE A 51 -41.19 -27.49 22.11
C ILE A 51 -40.28 -26.27 21.99
N GLU A 52 -40.41 -25.34 22.91
CA GLU A 52 -39.47 -24.23 23.06
C GLU A 52 -38.16 -24.76 23.65
N LEU A 53 -37.06 -24.70 22.89
CA LEU A 53 -35.78 -25.33 23.26
C LEU A 53 -35.14 -24.70 24.50
N SER A 54 -35.41 -23.42 24.77
CA SER A 54 -34.86 -22.72 25.94
C SER A 54 -35.53 -23.11 27.27
N SER A 55 -36.77 -23.59 27.23
CA SER A 55 -37.59 -23.82 28.42
C SER A 55 -38.10 -25.26 28.55
N GLY A 56 -38.19 -26.00 27.44
CA GLY A 56 -38.68 -27.37 27.37
C GLY A 56 -40.20 -27.49 27.39
N TYR A 57 -40.96 -26.40 27.27
CA TYR A 57 -42.43 -26.42 27.32
C TYR A 57 -43.06 -26.44 25.93
N ALA A 58 -44.24 -27.06 25.84
CA ALA A 58 -45.04 -27.12 24.62
C ALA A 58 -45.73 -25.78 24.31
N VAL A 59 -45.67 -25.41 23.03
CA VAL A 59 -46.31 -24.24 22.42
C VAL A 59 -46.90 -24.60 21.05
N PRO A 60 -47.87 -23.84 20.51
CA PRO A 60 -48.27 -23.95 19.12
C PRO A 60 -47.05 -23.81 18.20
N ALA A 61 -46.96 -24.62 17.16
CA ALA A 61 -45.89 -24.48 16.19
C ALA A 61 -45.99 -23.13 15.46
N SER A 62 -44.86 -22.47 15.26
CA SER A 62 -44.74 -21.25 14.49
C SER A 62 -43.34 -21.15 13.90
N ASP A 63 -43.15 -20.25 12.94
CA ASP A 63 -41.80 -19.88 12.47
C ASP A 63 -41.11 -18.94 13.48
N THR A 64 -40.99 -19.37 14.74
CA THR A 64 -40.28 -18.65 15.80
C THR A 64 -38.98 -19.36 16.13
N ALA A 65 -37.88 -18.62 16.20
CA ALA A 65 -36.56 -19.17 16.52
C ALA A 65 -36.57 -19.99 17.82
N GLY A 66 -35.82 -21.10 17.82
CA GLY A 66 -35.68 -21.95 18.99
C GLY A 66 -36.89 -22.85 19.28
N LEU A 67 -37.74 -23.10 18.28
CA LEU A 67 -38.81 -24.08 18.35
C LEU A 67 -38.43 -25.39 17.66
N MET A 68 -38.92 -26.50 18.18
CA MET A 68 -38.79 -27.83 17.57
C MET A 68 -40.14 -28.52 17.51
N VAL A 69 -40.65 -28.78 16.31
CA VAL A 69 -41.92 -29.50 16.11
C VAL A 69 -41.78 -30.95 16.56
N VAL A 70 -42.73 -31.41 17.37
CA VAL A 70 -42.72 -32.75 17.97
C VAL A 70 -43.88 -33.64 17.53
N GLY A 71 -44.94 -33.06 16.97
CA GLY A 71 -46.10 -33.83 16.49
C GLY A 71 -47.37 -32.99 16.40
N VAL A 72 -48.50 -33.68 16.44
CA VAL A 72 -49.85 -33.08 16.39
C VAL A 72 -50.59 -33.36 17.69
N ALA A 73 -51.21 -32.33 18.26
CA ALA A 73 -51.99 -32.43 19.49
C ALA A 73 -53.19 -33.37 19.32
N GLN A 74 -53.40 -34.26 20.29
CA GLN A 74 -54.52 -35.22 20.33
C GLN A 74 -55.70 -34.71 21.16
N ASN A 75 -55.48 -33.64 21.93
CA ASN A 75 -56.47 -32.96 22.74
C ASN A 75 -56.18 -31.46 22.78
N GLN A 76 -57.20 -30.66 23.06
CA GLN A 76 -57.00 -29.25 23.35
C GLN A 76 -56.37 -29.09 24.74
N ALA A 77 -55.39 -28.21 24.85
CA ALA A 77 -54.78 -27.82 26.12
C ALA A 77 -54.79 -26.30 26.25
N ASP A 78 -55.52 -25.79 27.23
CA ASP A 78 -55.65 -24.34 27.48
C ASP A 78 -54.99 -23.97 28.81
N ASN A 79 -53.73 -23.54 28.75
CA ASN A 79 -52.95 -23.08 29.90
C ASN A 79 -52.94 -21.54 29.98
N SER A 80 -53.94 -20.86 29.40
CA SER A 80 -53.95 -19.40 29.27
C SER A 80 -53.89 -18.66 30.61
N SER A 81 -54.35 -19.28 31.70
CA SER A 81 -54.32 -18.74 33.07
C SER A 81 -53.36 -19.45 34.02
N GLY A 82 -52.58 -20.43 33.53
CA GLY A 82 -51.71 -21.25 34.36
C GLY A 82 -50.23 -20.87 34.28
N ALA A 83 -49.46 -21.32 35.26
CA ALA A 83 -48.00 -21.27 35.22
C ALA A 83 -47.43 -22.30 34.23
N ASN A 84 -46.13 -22.22 33.93
CA ASN A 84 -45.46 -23.21 33.09
C ASN A 84 -45.66 -24.62 33.65
N GLY A 85 -46.15 -25.53 32.82
CA GLY A 85 -46.39 -26.93 33.19
C GLY A 85 -47.57 -27.18 34.13
N ALA A 86 -48.46 -26.20 34.35
CA ALA A 86 -49.67 -26.42 35.16
C ALA A 86 -50.62 -27.46 34.54
N ILE A 87 -50.59 -27.60 33.21
CA ILE A 87 -51.25 -28.69 32.47
C ILE A 87 -50.29 -29.29 31.44
N SER A 88 -50.68 -30.42 30.83
CA SER A 88 -49.94 -31.07 29.74
C SER A 88 -50.83 -31.32 28.54
N VAL A 89 -50.22 -31.42 27.36
CA VAL A 89 -50.86 -31.78 26.09
C VAL A 89 -50.36 -33.13 25.61
N GLU A 90 -51.26 -33.98 25.12
CA GLU A 90 -50.88 -35.23 24.46
C GLU A 90 -50.59 -34.94 22.99
N VAL A 91 -49.41 -35.35 22.53
CA VAL A 91 -48.92 -35.11 21.18
C VAL A 91 -48.54 -36.43 20.54
N GLU A 92 -48.99 -36.63 19.31
CA GLU A 92 -48.66 -37.81 18.52
C GLU A 92 -47.64 -37.45 17.44
N GLU A 93 -46.55 -38.21 17.34
CA GLU A 93 -45.71 -38.20 16.15
C GLU A 93 -46.31 -39.10 15.07
N GLY A 94 -46.35 -38.66 13.82
CA GLY A 94 -47.08 -39.41 12.79
C GLY A 94 -46.91 -38.83 11.40
N THR A 95 -47.66 -39.40 10.46
CA THR A 95 -47.90 -38.77 9.16
C THR A 95 -49.29 -38.15 9.20
N PHE A 96 -49.39 -36.85 8.99
CA PHE A 96 -50.63 -36.10 9.16
C PHE A 96 -51.02 -35.36 7.88
N ASP A 97 -52.31 -35.36 7.58
CA ASP A 97 -52.91 -34.52 6.54
C ASP A 97 -53.01 -33.08 7.06
N LEU A 98 -52.17 -32.17 6.59
CA LEU A 98 -52.18 -30.75 7.00
C LEU A 98 -52.36 -29.81 5.81
N ALA A 99 -52.75 -28.56 6.10
CA ALA A 99 -52.83 -27.52 5.09
C ALA A 99 -51.43 -27.10 4.65
N ALA A 100 -51.30 -26.72 3.38
CA ALA A 100 -50.08 -26.15 2.84
C ALA A 100 -50.39 -24.81 2.17
N THR A 101 -49.40 -23.93 2.08
CA THR A 101 -49.56 -22.66 1.37
C THR A 101 -49.40 -22.84 -0.14
N SER A 102 -48.30 -23.44 -0.61
CA SER A 102 -48.05 -23.62 -2.04
C SER A 102 -47.07 -24.75 -2.35
N ILE A 103 -47.56 -25.99 -2.38
CA ILE A 103 -46.74 -27.18 -2.69
C ILE A 103 -47.02 -27.77 -4.08
N ASN A 104 -46.12 -28.61 -4.57
CA ASN A 104 -46.30 -29.36 -5.80
C ASN A 104 -45.80 -30.81 -5.70
N GLN A 105 -46.11 -31.63 -6.70
CA GLN A 105 -45.79 -33.06 -6.72
C GLN A 105 -44.29 -33.37 -6.66
N GLY A 106 -43.44 -32.48 -7.16
CA GLY A 106 -41.98 -32.65 -7.15
C GLY A 106 -41.36 -32.56 -5.76
N MET A 107 -42.08 -31.98 -4.80
CA MET A 107 -41.61 -31.76 -3.43
C MET A 107 -41.78 -32.98 -2.51
N VAL A 108 -42.32 -34.09 -3.01
CA VAL A 108 -42.47 -35.31 -2.19
C VAL A 108 -41.08 -35.86 -1.86
N GLY A 109 -40.79 -35.97 -0.56
CA GLY A 109 -39.47 -36.31 -0.02
C GLY A 109 -38.69 -35.12 0.54
N ASP A 110 -39.13 -33.89 0.23
CA ASP A 110 -38.46 -32.68 0.70
C ASP A 110 -38.89 -32.28 2.11
N TYR A 111 -38.00 -31.53 2.78
CA TYR A 111 -38.30 -30.89 4.05
C TYR A 111 -39.27 -29.74 3.87
N MET A 112 -40.32 -29.73 4.69
CA MET A 112 -41.31 -28.68 4.76
C MET A 112 -41.14 -27.90 6.06
N PHE A 113 -41.44 -26.61 6.02
CA PHE A 113 -41.27 -25.68 7.12
C PHE A 113 -42.62 -25.20 7.66
N VAL A 114 -42.64 -24.89 8.94
CA VAL A 114 -43.82 -24.35 9.63
C VAL A 114 -44.09 -22.94 9.14
N VAL A 115 -45.34 -22.67 8.75
CA VAL A 115 -45.86 -21.31 8.55
C VAL A 115 -46.58 -20.87 9.83
N ASP A 116 -47.52 -21.71 10.28
CA ASP A 116 -48.27 -21.57 11.53
C ASP A 116 -48.65 -22.96 12.08
N ASP A 117 -49.46 -23.04 13.12
CA ASP A 117 -49.80 -24.30 13.81
C ASP A 117 -50.74 -25.23 13.02
N GLN A 118 -51.14 -24.87 11.81
CA GLN A 118 -51.99 -25.67 10.92
C GLN A 118 -51.50 -25.72 9.47
N THR A 119 -50.48 -24.92 9.11
CA THR A 119 -50.00 -24.73 7.74
C THR A 119 -48.49 -24.94 7.62
N PHE A 120 -48.07 -25.63 6.56
CA PHE A 120 -46.66 -25.79 6.18
C PHE A 120 -46.39 -25.31 4.76
N ASP A 121 -45.11 -25.12 4.40
CA ASP A 121 -44.70 -24.84 3.03
C ASP A 121 -43.27 -25.32 2.74
N ASP A 122 -42.83 -25.25 1.49
CA ASP A 122 -41.41 -25.48 1.12
C ASP A 122 -40.52 -24.26 1.43
N VAL A 123 -41.11 -23.07 1.49
CA VAL A 123 -40.43 -21.82 1.81
C VAL A 123 -40.73 -21.40 3.23
N ALA A 124 -39.69 -21.32 4.07
CA ALA A 124 -39.80 -20.72 5.40
C ALA A 124 -39.88 -19.19 5.33
N ILE A 125 -40.47 -18.56 6.36
CA ILE A 125 -40.59 -17.09 6.41
C ILE A 125 -39.26 -16.45 6.86
N THR A 126 -38.73 -16.87 8.01
CA THR A 126 -37.57 -16.25 8.68
C THR A 126 -36.67 -17.28 9.36
N ASN A 127 -37.24 -18.21 10.13
CA ASN A 127 -36.47 -19.04 11.08
C ASN A 127 -36.26 -20.49 10.62
N PHE A 128 -36.89 -20.90 9.51
CA PHE A 128 -36.76 -22.24 8.92
C PHE A 128 -37.07 -23.36 9.90
N ILE A 129 -38.12 -23.20 10.71
CA ILE A 129 -38.55 -24.23 11.65
C ILE A 129 -39.12 -25.44 10.87
N PRO A 130 -38.52 -26.64 10.93
CA PRO A 130 -39.02 -27.78 10.18
C PRO A 130 -40.34 -28.27 10.74
N ALA A 131 -41.33 -28.40 9.88
CA ALA A 131 -42.57 -29.10 10.20
C ALA A 131 -42.38 -30.63 10.08
N GLY A 132 -41.62 -31.08 9.07
CA GLY A 132 -41.43 -32.49 8.76
C GLY A 132 -41.04 -32.73 7.31
N VAL A 133 -41.31 -33.94 6.79
CA VAL A 133 -41.04 -34.31 5.39
C VAL A 133 -42.35 -34.58 4.65
N LEU A 134 -42.52 -34.03 3.45
CA LEU A 134 -43.70 -34.29 2.63
C LEU A 134 -43.68 -35.74 2.12
N VAL A 135 -44.61 -36.57 2.59
CA VAL A 135 -44.74 -37.99 2.20
C VAL A 135 -45.69 -38.17 1.03
N LYS A 136 -46.73 -37.34 0.94
CA LYS A 136 -47.71 -37.42 -0.15
C LYS A 136 -48.27 -36.04 -0.49
N TYR A 137 -48.17 -35.69 -1.76
CA TYR A 137 -48.88 -34.55 -2.33
C TYR A 137 -50.38 -34.89 -2.53
N ILE A 138 -51.28 -34.04 -2.03
CA ILE A 138 -52.74 -34.18 -2.21
C ILE A 138 -53.26 -33.09 -3.16
N SER A 139 -52.87 -31.84 -2.92
CA SER A 139 -53.17 -30.68 -3.78
C SER A 139 -52.15 -29.57 -3.51
N ALA A 140 -52.23 -28.46 -4.26
CA ALA A 140 -51.33 -27.32 -4.08
C ALA A 140 -51.37 -26.70 -2.67
N THR A 141 -52.42 -26.99 -1.89
CA THR A 141 -52.63 -26.44 -0.55
C THR A 141 -52.88 -27.53 0.51
N ARG A 142 -52.51 -28.79 0.22
CA ARG A 142 -52.74 -29.91 1.14
C ARG A 142 -51.76 -31.06 0.88
N GLY A 143 -51.19 -31.62 1.94
CA GLY A 143 -50.30 -32.76 1.83
C GLY A 143 -50.21 -33.58 3.12
N GLN A 144 -49.64 -34.78 3.00
CA GLN A 144 -49.29 -35.63 4.13
C GLN A 144 -47.85 -35.40 4.53
N ILE A 145 -47.62 -34.95 5.75
CA ILE A 145 -46.29 -34.65 6.28
C ILE A 145 -45.95 -35.62 7.41
N ARG A 146 -44.77 -36.25 7.35
CA ARG A 146 -44.23 -37.05 8.45
C ARG A 146 -43.55 -36.12 9.43
N ILE A 147 -44.13 -36.03 10.62
CA ILE A 147 -43.64 -35.26 11.75
C ILE A 147 -43.05 -36.22 12.78
N SER A 148 -41.84 -35.94 13.26
CA SER A 148 -41.25 -36.62 14.42
C SER A 148 -40.21 -35.72 15.09
N PRO A 149 -40.01 -35.85 16.41
CA PRO A 149 -38.99 -35.09 17.14
C PRO A 149 -37.58 -35.32 16.61
N ALA A 150 -37.28 -36.50 16.07
CA ALA A 150 -35.98 -36.82 15.49
C ALA A 150 -35.68 -36.00 14.24
N ILE A 151 -36.68 -35.80 13.37
CA ILE A 151 -36.56 -34.98 12.15
C ILE A 151 -36.32 -33.51 12.54
N GLY A 152 -37.07 -32.98 13.50
CA GLY A 152 -36.88 -31.61 14.02
C GLY A 152 -35.51 -31.43 14.68
N SER A 153 -35.09 -32.38 15.53
CA SER A 153 -33.81 -32.33 16.24
C SER A 153 -32.60 -32.39 15.32
N MET A 154 -32.66 -33.21 14.25
CA MET A 154 -31.54 -33.35 13.31
C MET A 154 -31.27 -32.07 12.50
N TYR A 155 -32.33 -31.39 12.06
CA TYR A 155 -32.19 -30.15 11.31
C TYR A 155 -31.63 -29.01 12.19
N VAL A 156 -32.18 -28.83 13.39
CA VAL A 156 -31.69 -27.82 14.35
C VAL A 156 -30.23 -28.09 14.72
N ALA A 157 -29.87 -29.36 14.98
CA ALA A 157 -28.50 -29.75 15.28
C ALA A 157 -27.53 -29.54 14.11
N MET A 158 -28.00 -29.62 12.86
CA MET A 158 -27.20 -29.31 11.68
C MET A 158 -27.06 -27.81 11.48
N GLN A 159 -28.12 -27.03 11.66
CA GLN A 159 -28.10 -25.57 11.53
C GLN A 159 -27.17 -24.93 12.57
N ASP A 160 -27.25 -25.36 13.84
CA ASP A 160 -26.30 -24.93 14.88
C ASP A 160 -24.87 -25.35 14.54
N LYS A 161 -24.68 -26.54 13.95
CA LYS A 161 -23.36 -27.02 13.51
C LYS A 161 -22.84 -26.36 12.24
N PHE A 162 -23.63 -25.66 11.44
CA PHE A 162 -23.17 -24.91 10.28
C PHE A 162 -23.03 -23.41 10.57
N ALA A 163 -23.85 -22.87 11.48
CA ALA A 163 -23.78 -21.48 11.95
C ALA A 163 -22.84 -21.27 13.16
N SER A 164 -22.26 -22.34 13.73
CA SER A 164 -21.37 -22.25 14.90
C SER A 164 -20.14 -21.38 14.63
N THR A 165 -19.80 -20.53 15.61
CA THR A 165 -18.52 -19.79 15.67
C THR A 165 -17.45 -20.52 16.49
N THR A 166 -17.75 -21.72 16.98
CA THR A 166 -16.82 -22.51 17.79
C THR A 166 -15.80 -23.23 16.90
N PRO A 167 -14.48 -23.17 17.21
CA PRO A 167 -13.45 -23.86 16.42
C PRO A 167 -13.73 -25.36 16.26
N GLY A 168 -13.66 -25.86 15.02
CA GLY A 168 -13.91 -27.28 14.68
C GLY A 168 -15.38 -27.60 14.38
N PHE A 169 -16.27 -26.61 14.39
CA PHE A 169 -17.67 -26.70 13.97
C PHE A 169 -18.04 -25.49 13.08
N GLY A 170 -19.19 -25.54 12.40
CA GLY A 170 -19.78 -24.35 11.80
C GLY A 170 -19.05 -23.81 10.59
N ALA A 171 -19.05 -22.48 10.50
CA ALA A 171 -18.30 -21.73 9.51
C ALA A 171 -16.79 -22.00 9.57
N SER A 172 -16.25 -22.68 10.60
CA SER A 172 -14.84 -23.12 10.58
C SER A 172 -14.58 -24.40 9.76
N LEU A 173 -15.63 -25.12 9.31
CA LEU A 173 -15.49 -26.27 8.41
C LEU A 173 -15.42 -25.88 6.92
N ILE A 174 -15.91 -24.69 6.55
CA ILE A 174 -15.95 -24.18 5.15
C ILE A 174 -15.42 -22.74 5.03
N GLY A 175 -15.45 -21.96 6.10
CA GLY A 175 -14.95 -20.58 6.21
C GLY A 175 -13.59 -20.46 6.90
N VAL A 176 -13.14 -19.21 7.03
CA VAL A 176 -11.79 -18.86 7.48
C VAL A 176 -11.71 -18.91 9.01
N GLN A 177 -10.80 -19.73 9.56
CA GLN A 177 -10.49 -19.68 10.99
C GLN A 177 -9.55 -18.50 11.26
N ASP A 178 -10.13 -17.33 11.49
CA ASP A 178 -9.35 -16.15 11.88
C ASP A 178 -9.33 -15.95 13.40
N SER A 179 -8.71 -16.89 14.13
CA SER A 179 -8.59 -16.75 15.59
C SER A 179 -7.61 -15.64 16.02
N THR A 180 -6.90 -15.06 15.07
CA THR A 180 -5.80 -14.12 15.27
C THR A 180 -6.14 -12.70 14.80
N GLY A 181 -7.30 -12.49 14.17
CA GLY A 181 -7.80 -11.18 13.74
C GLY A 181 -7.07 -10.61 12.51
N TYR A 182 -6.56 -11.46 11.63
CA TYR A 182 -5.90 -11.04 10.38
C TYR A 182 -6.88 -10.57 9.31
N TYR A 183 -8.15 -10.96 9.40
CA TYR A 183 -9.23 -10.57 8.51
C TYR A 183 -10.36 -9.95 9.32
N THR A 184 -10.82 -8.77 8.90
CA THR A 184 -11.96 -8.09 9.52
C THR A 184 -13.29 -8.77 9.22
N HIS A 185 -13.30 -9.67 8.23
CA HIS A 185 -14.49 -10.35 7.74
C HIS A 185 -14.53 -11.83 8.12
N THR A 186 -15.75 -12.34 8.36
CA THR A 186 -16.00 -13.72 8.80
C THR A 186 -16.51 -14.64 7.68
N ASP A 187 -16.82 -14.09 6.50
CA ASP A 187 -17.14 -14.84 5.29
C ASP A 187 -15.94 -14.92 4.32
N VAL A 188 -15.90 -15.99 3.52
CA VAL A 188 -14.73 -16.34 2.68
C VAL A 188 -14.52 -15.32 1.58
N GLU A 189 -15.60 -14.90 0.92
CA GLU A 189 -15.57 -13.95 -0.18
C GLU A 189 -15.02 -12.59 0.26
N ALA A 190 -15.47 -12.07 1.42
CA ALA A 190 -14.97 -10.81 1.95
C ALA A 190 -13.56 -10.92 2.52
N ALA A 191 -13.19 -12.03 3.18
CA ALA A 191 -11.82 -12.24 3.63
C ALA A 191 -10.83 -12.38 2.45
N LEU A 192 -11.26 -13.00 1.35
CA LEU A 192 -10.46 -13.10 0.14
C LEU A 192 -10.35 -11.76 -0.60
N ALA A 193 -11.40 -10.94 -0.56
CA ALA A 193 -11.35 -9.56 -1.07
C ALA A 193 -10.41 -8.68 -0.23
N GLU A 194 -10.42 -8.84 1.09
CA GLU A 194 -9.47 -8.19 2.01
C GLU A 194 -8.04 -8.65 1.74
N LEU A 195 -7.81 -9.96 1.57
CA LEU A 195 -6.51 -10.49 1.17
C LEU A 195 -6.07 -9.94 -0.20
N ALA A 196 -6.96 -9.89 -1.18
CA ALA A 196 -6.68 -9.34 -2.49
C ALA A 196 -6.32 -7.85 -2.41
N ALA A 197 -7.03 -7.07 -1.59
CA ALA A 197 -6.73 -5.65 -1.35
C ALA A 197 -5.42 -5.44 -0.56
N GLN A 198 -5.10 -6.33 0.38
CA GLN A 198 -3.82 -6.34 1.10
C GLN A 198 -2.66 -6.69 0.16
N ILE A 199 -2.83 -7.65 -0.76
CA ILE A 199 -1.83 -8.05 -1.75
C ILE A 199 -1.69 -7.00 -2.88
N SER A 200 -2.78 -6.35 -3.30
CA SER A 200 -2.76 -5.31 -4.32
C SER A 200 -2.34 -3.94 -3.79
N GLY A 201 -2.22 -3.78 -2.47
CA GLY A 201 -1.77 -2.56 -1.79
C GLY A 201 -2.85 -1.52 -1.52
N ASP A 202 -4.13 -1.79 -1.80
CA ASP A 202 -5.23 -0.84 -1.64
C ASP A 202 -5.67 -0.63 -0.17
N THR A 203 -5.36 -1.55 0.74
CA THR A 203 -5.77 -1.45 2.17
C THR A 203 -4.67 -1.83 3.16
N SER A 204 -3.40 -1.86 2.74
CA SER A 204 -2.29 -2.34 3.59
C SER A 204 -2.16 -1.56 4.91
N SER A 205 -2.71 -2.12 5.99
CA SER A 205 -2.37 -1.75 7.37
C SER A 205 -1.66 -2.88 8.12
N THR A 206 -1.57 -4.10 7.57
CA THR A 206 -0.97 -5.27 8.26
C THR A 206 -0.02 -6.12 7.43
N PHE A 207 0.07 -5.97 6.11
CA PHE A 207 1.26 -6.45 5.39
C PHE A 207 2.35 -5.39 5.50
N ASN A 208 2.87 -5.31 6.71
CA ASN A 208 4.06 -4.55 6.96
C ASN A 208 5.22 -5.27 6.24
N PHE A 209 5.54 -4.81 5.03
CA PHE A 209 6.85 -5.04 4.41
C PHE A 209 7.97 -4.32 5.19
N THR A 210 7.88 -4.24 6.53
CA THR A 210 9.02 -3.88 7.36
C THR A 210 9.98 -5.06 7.28
N GLU A 211 10.91 -4.96 6.33
CA GLU A 211 12.33 -5.39 6.30
C GLU A 211 12.76 -6.75 6.91
N ALA A 212 11.92 -7.50 7.61
CA ALA A 212 12.35 -8.64 8.41
C ALA A 212 12.25 -10.01 7.69
N ASN A 213 11.84 -10.05 6.42
CA ASN A 213 11.84 -11.28 5.62
C ASN A 213 12.46 -11.13 4.23
N VAL A 214 13.35 -10.15 4.07
CA VAL A 214 14.39 -10.24 3.04
C VAL A 214 15.48 -11.12 3.64
N LEU A 215 15.75 -12.24 2.98
CA LEU A 215 16.94 -13.07 3.17
C LEU A 215 18.10 -12.17 3.57
N THR A 216 18.63 -12.32 4.80
CA THR A 216 19.84 -11.65 5.32
C THR A 216 20.28 -10.50 4.42
N ASP A 217 19.73 -9.33 4.70
CA ASP A 217 20.32 -8.05 4.34
C ASP A 217 21.85 -8.21 4.32
N ASP A 218 22.40 -8.24 3.11
CA ASP A 218 23.81 -8.03 2.92
C ASP A 218 23.94 -6.51 2.96
N ASP A 219 24.24 -5.97 4.13
CA ASP A 219 24.37 -4.54 4.43
C ASP A 219 25.37 -3.81 3.48
N GLY A 220 26.05 -4.54 2.59
CA GLY A 220 26.87 -4.04 1.50
C GLY A 220 26.13 -3.72 0.18
N VAL A 221 24.90 -4.18 -0.03
CA VAL A 221 24.12 -3.98 -1.27
C VAL A 221 23.20 -2.76 -1.18
N TYR A 222 22.67 -2.44 0.01
CA TYR A 222 21.85 -1.25 0.24
C TYR A 222 22.56 0.08 -0.14
N PRO A 223 23.85 0.30 0.17
CA PRO A 223 24.56 1.50 -0.26
C PRO A 223 24.79 1.58 -1.79
N ALA A 224 24.75 0.44 -2.49
CA ALA A 224 24.91 0.38 -3.94
C ALA A 224 23.58 0.60 -4.68
N LEU A 225 22.47 0.16 -4.09
CA LEU A 225 21.12 0.39 -4.59
C LEU A 225 20.56 1.77 -4.22
N GLU A 226 20.91 2.34 -3.07
CA GLU A 226 20.57 3.72 -2.71
C GLU A 226 21.27 4.75 -3.62
N LYS A 227 22.40 4.38 -4.22
CA LYS A 227 23.06 5.15 -5.29
C LYS A 227 22.45 4.92 -6.68
N LEU A 228 21.64 3.88 -6.84
CA LEU A 228 20.98 3.53 -8.10
C LEU A 228 19.51 4.00 -8.13
N ASP A 229 18.88 4.16 -6.96
CA ASP A 229 17.58 4.82 -6.77
C ASP A 229 17.76 6.33 -6.86
N LEU A 230 18.01 6.80 -8.09
CA LEU A 230 17.80 8.19 -8.48
C LEU A 230 16.33 8.52 -8.20
N LYS A 231 16.04 9.00 -6.98
CA LYS A 231 14.71 9.43 -6.59
C LYS A 231 14.18 10.35 -7.69
N PHE A 232 13.00 10.05 -8.20
CA PHE A 232 12.27 10.90 -9.16
C PHE A 232 12.06 12.34 -8.66
N GLY A 233 12.32 12.63 -7.38
CA GLY A 233 12.36 13.99 -6.83
C GLY A 233 13.68 14.73 -7.07
N ASP A 234 14.81 14.03 -7.18
CA ASP A 234 16.13 14.66 -7.33
C ASP A 234 16.29 15.23 -8.75
N LEU A 235 15.69 14.62 -9.77
CA LEU A 235 15.73 15.14 -11.15
C LEU A 235 15.18 16.58 -11.31
N ALA A 236 14.38 17.06 -10.36
CA ALA A 236 13.81 18.41 -10.35
C ALA A 236 14.48 19.38 -9.37
N SER A 237 15.48 18.93 -8.61
CA SER A 237 16.21 19.74 -7.62
C SER A 237 17.20 20.71 -8.29
N VAL A 238 17.24 21.95 -7.82
CA VAL A 238 18.24 22.98 -8.20
C VAL A 238 19.33 23.16 -7.13
N ALA A 239 19.35 22.30 -6.11
CA ALA A 239 20.32 22.36 -5.02
C ALA A 239 21.69 21.77 -5.43
N ASN A 240 22.74 22.27 -4.79
CA ASN A 240 24.12 21.90 -5.10
C ASN A 240 24.42 20.46 -4.61
N GLY A 241 24.76 19.54 -5.52
CA GLY A 241 25.03 18.13 -5.21
C GLY A 241 23.84 17.18 -5.37
N GLU A 242 22.70 17.67 -5.89
CA GLU A 242 21.51 16.87 -6.18
C GLU A 242 21.05 17.05 -7.64
N GLY A 243 20.23 16.13 -8.13
CA GLY A 243 19.57 16.25 -9.43
C GLY A 243 20.47 16.32 -10.65
N ALA A 244 20.17 17.24 -11.57
CA ALA A 244 20.95 17.43 -12.81
C ALA A 244 22.45 17.71 -12.55
N SER A 245 22.84 18.14 -11.34
CA SER A 245 24.25 18.30 -10.96
C SER A 245 24.99 16.97 -10.71
N LEU A 246 24.28 15.84 -10.59
CA LEU A 246 24.89 14.50 -10.54
C LEU A 246 25.39 14.02 -11.92
N VAL A 247 24.90 14.62 -13.01
CA VAL A 247 25.34 14.36 -14.40
C VAL A 247 25.68 15.67 -15.14
N GLY A 248 25.84 16.78 -14.41
CA GLY A 248 26.02 18.14 -14.92
C GLY A 248 27.20 18.83 -14.26
N VAL A 249 27.75 19.88 -14.87
CA VAL A 249 28.84 20.66 -14.28
C VAL A 249 28.30 21.63 -13.22
N ASN A 250 28.83 21.60 -12.00
CA ASN A 250 28.60 22.66 -11.02
C ASN A 250 29.47 23.88 -11.37
N ASP A 251 28.94 24.78 -12.20
CA ASP A 251 29.61 26.02 -12.60
C ASP A 251 29.31 27.18 -11.64
N ALA A 252 29.76 27.04 -10.40
CA ALA A 252 29.56 28.06 -9.36
C ALA A 252 30.20 29.42 -9.71
N GLY A 253 31.09 29.48 -10.71
CA GLY A 253 31.76 30.69 -11.20
C GLY A 253 31.16 31.32 -12.45
N ALA A 254 30.08 30.75 -13.02
CA ALA A 254 29.47 31.19 -14.28
C ALA A 254 30.47 31.28 -15.46
N HIS A 255 31.40 30.33 -15.53
CA HIS A 255 32.39 30.21 -16.60
C HIS A 255 31.78 29.72 -17.93
N PHE A 256 30.62 29.07 -17.90
CA PHE A 256 29.85 28.60 -19.05
C PHE A 256 28.49 29.29 -19.09
N SER A 257 27.92 29.46 -20.29
CA SER A 257 26.63 30.12 -20.44
C SER A 257 25.49 29.18 -20.05
N ALA A 258 24.32 29.73 -19.70
CA ALA A 258 23.15 28.94 -19.28
C ALA A 258 22.62 27.98 -20.38
N ALA A 259 22.99 28.18 -21.64
CA ALA A 259 22.65 27.28 -22.75
C ALA A 259 23.58 26.05 -22.85
N GLU A 260 24.63 25.99 -22.02
CA GLU A 260 25.69 24.97 -22.04
C GLU A 260 25.69 24.18 -20.72
N SER A 261 24.49 23.80 -20.25
CA SER A 261 24.28 23.21 -18.92
C SER A 261 24.57 21.71 -18.82
N ASP A 262 25.02 21.07 -19.90
CA ASP A 262 25.46 19.66 -19.90
C ASP A 262 27.00 19.53 -19.99
N VAL A 263 27.50 18.38 -19.50
CA VAL A 263 28.94 18.11 -19.37
C VAL A 263 29.60 18.07 -20.74
N GLU A 264 28.91 17.52 -21.74
CA GLU A 264 29.41 17.37 -23.10
C GLU A 264 29.60 18.73 -23.79
N ALA A 265 28.66 19.66 -23.67
CA ALA A 265 28.79 21.01 -24.22
C ALA A 265 29.90 21.81 -23.53
N ALA A 266 29.97 21.75 -22.19
CA ALA A 266 31.03 22.41 -21.43
C ALA A 266 32.42 21.85 -21.77
N LEU A 267 32.54 20.52 -21.89
CA LEU A 267 33.79 19.86 -22.24
C LEU A 267 34.21 20.14 -23.68
N GLN A 268 33.26 20.22 -24.63
CA GLN A 268 33.55 20.62 -26.01
C GLN A 268 34.07 22.05 -26.09
N LYS A 269 33.56 22.98 -25.27
CA LYS A 269 34.06 24.35 -25.21
C LYS A 269 35.43 24.45 -24.53
N LEU A 270 35.65 23.68 -23.47
CA LEU A 270 36.98 23.58 -22.84
C LEU A 270 38.02 23.00 -23.82
N ALA A 271 37.63 21.98 -24.61
CA ALA A 271 38.47 21.40 -25.64
C ALA A 271 38.80 22.36 -26.81
N LYS A 272 38.01 23.44 -26.97
CA LYS A 272 38.25 24.54 -27.93
C LYS A 272 39.07 25.70 -27.34
N THR A 273 39.44 25.64 -26.06
CA THR A 273 40.23 26.70 -25.40
C THR A 273 41.73 26.45 -25.58
N ILE A 274 42.44 27.45 -26.08
CA ILE A 274 43.88 27.42 -26.37
C ILE A 274 44.57 28.41 -25.45
N VAL A 275 45.46 27.91 -24.58
CA VAL A 275 46.33 28.76 -23.76
C VAL A 275 47.60 29.08 -24.54
N ILE A 276 47.83 30.37 -24.77
CA ILE A 276 48.99 30.88 -25.49
C ILE A 276 49.88 31.60 -24.47
N THR A 277 50.98 30.96 -24.09
CA THR A 277 52.02 31.62 -23.29
C THR A 277 53.03 32.25 -24.23
N ILE A 278 53.15 33.57 -24.14
CA ILE A 278 54.13 34.30 -24.91
C ILE A 278 55.47 34.25 -24.16
N PRO A 279 56.59 33.90 -24.83
CA PRO A 279 57.90 33.87 -24.19
C PRO A 279 58.20 35.18 -23.46
N ARG A 280 58.82 35.07 -22.27
CA ARG A 280 59.16 36.21 -21.43
C ARG A 280 59.90 37.28 -22.23
N PHE A 281 59.32 38.46 -22.29
CA PHE A 281 59.97 39.62 -22.89
C PHE A 281 60.96 40.20 -21.90
N THR A 282 62.22 40.35 -22.31
CA THR A 282 63.27 40.93 -21.46
C THR A 282 63.98 42.08 -22.14
N GLY A 283 64.41 43.08 -21.37
CA GLY A 283 65.41 44.07 -21.81
C GLY A 283 64.93 45.17 -22.77
N TRP A 284 63.63 45.50 -22.79
CA TRP A 284 63.12 46.64 -23.56
C TRP A 284 63.12 47.93 -22.74
N ILE A 285 63.36 49.07 -23.39
CA ILE A 285 63.40 50.38 -22.72
C ILE A 285 62.00 51.00 -22.75
N LYS A 286 61.54 51.48 -21.58
CA LYS A 286 60.31 52.27 -21.44
C LYS A 286 60.58 53.69 -21.93
N ASP A 287 60.23 53.99 -23.19
CA ASP A 287 60.54 55.27 -23.85
C ASP A 287 59.33 55.93 -24.55
N GLY A 288 58.11 55.48 -24.24
CA GLY A 288 56.89 56.01 -24.83
C GLY A 288 56.63 55.63 -26.29
N THR A 289 57.52 54.84 -26.92
CA THR A 289 57.32 54.35 -28.28
C THR A 289 56.75 52.93 -28.26
N ALA A 290 55.86 52.61 -29.21
CA ALA A 290 55.33 51.26 -29.35
C ALA A 290 56.46 50.24 -29.61
N LYS A 291 56.48 49.14 -28.86
CA LYS A 291 57.46 48.05 -29.00
C LYS A 291 56.73 46.79 -29.43
N THR A 292 57.18 46.18 -30.51
CA THR A 292 56.67 44.88 -30.97
C THR A 292 57.76 43.84 -30.75
N PRO A 293 57.56 42.88 -29.85
CA PRO A 293 58.54 41.84 -29.62
C PRO A 293 58.70 40.94 -30.85
N ALA A 294 59.94 40.51 -31.12
CA ALA A 294 60.23 39.54 -32.17
C ALA A 294 59.79 38.14 -31.70
N LEU A 295 58.52 37.82 -31.91
CA LEU A 295 58.00 36.48 -31.71
C LEU A 295 58.27 35.63 -32.95
N PRO A 296 58.56 34.31 -32.80
CA PRO A 296 58.49 33.41 -33.93
C PRO A 296 57.07 33.48 -34.53
N LEU A 297 56.96 33.31 -35.85
CA LEU A 297 55.66 33.29 -36.53
C LEU A 297 54.79 32.23 -35.85
N PHE A 298 53.72 32.69 -35.20
CA PHE A 298 52.78 31.86 -34.48
C PHE A 298 51.40 32.17 -35.02
N GLU A 299 50.91 31.24 -35.84
CA GLU A 299 49.61 31.26 -36.47
C GLU A 299 48.86 29.98 -36.11
N LEU A 300 47.53 30.08 -36.08
CA LEU A 300 46.66 28.94 -35.84
C LEU A 300 45.89 28.63 -37.13
N PRO A 301 45.76 27.36 -37.54
CA PRO A 301 45.10 26.97 -38.79
C PRO A 301 43.58 27.14 -38.75
N VAL A 302 43.04 27.60 -37.63
CA VAL A 302 41.62 27.84 -37.39
C VAL A 302 41.46 29.26 -36.86
N PRO A 303 40.36 29.95 -37.18
CA PRO A 303 40.10 31.26 -36.59
C PRO A 303 39.89 31.11 -35.09
N VAL A 304 40.36 32.10 -34.32
CA VAL A 304 40.23 32.12 -32.86
C VAL A 304 39.85 33.50 -32.36
N ARG A 305 39.31 33.57 -31.14
CA ARG A 305 39.06 34.82 -30.42
C ARG A 305 39.83 34.84 -29.13
N ILE A 306 40.61 35.89 -28.89
CA ILE A 306 41.25 36.12 -27.60
C ILE A 306 40.18 36.58 -26.62
N LYS A 307 39.93 35.77 -25.58
CA LYS A 307 38.90 36.01 -24.56
C LYS A 307 39.46 36.56 -23.27
N ARG A 308 40.72 36.24 -22.95
CA ARG A 308 41.38 36.74 -21.74
C ARG A 308 42.85 37.04 -21.99
N ALA A 309 43.38 38.01 -21.25
CA ALA A 309 44.79 38.34 -21.23
C ALA A 309 45.24 38.60 -19.79
N TYR A 310 46.36 37.98 -19.41
CA TYR A 310 46.98 38.13 -18.09
C TYR A 310 48.42 38.57 -18.29
N VAL A 311 48.81 39.63 -17.60
CA VAL A 311 50.15 40.20 -17.70
C VAL A 311 50.80 40.34 -16.35
N ASN A 312 52.05 39.90 -16.27
CA ASN A 312 52.92 40.09 -15.13
C ASN A 312 54.16 40.86 -15.58
N LEU A 313 54.41 42.01 -14.97
CA LEU A 313 55.56 42.86 -15.20
C LEU A 313 56.58 42.67 -14.08
N GLY A 314 57.85 42.62 -14.45
CA GLY A 314 58.97 42.67 -13.51
C GLY A 314 59.14 44.03 -12.85
N THR A 315 58.59 45.10 -13.44
CA THR A 315 58.64 46.47 -12.88
C THR A 315 57.41 47.26 -13.32
N ALA A 316 56.74 47.89 -12.35
CA ALA A 316 55.53 48.69 -12.57
C ALA A 316 55.75 49.89 -13.51
N PRO A 317 54.70 50.39 -14.19
CA PRO A 317 54.78 51.57 -15.07
C PRO A 317 55.17 52.91 -14.40
N ASP A 318 54.96 53.06 -13.08
CA ASP A 318 55.10 54.29 -12.27
C ASP A 318 53.80 55.11 -12.11
N THR A 319 53.72 55.94 -11.07
CA THR A 319 52.52 56.73 -10.72
C THR A 319 52.05 57.61 -11.88
N GLY A 320 50.76 57.50 -12.23
CA GLY A 320 50.10 58.23 -13.30
C GLY A 320 50.41 57.71 -14.70
N LYS A 321 51.04 56.54 -14.82
CA LYS A 321 51.45 55.94 -16.10
C LYS A 321 50.71 54.66 -16.40
N THR A 322 50.65 54.29 -17.67
CA THR A 322 50.00 53.06 -18.12
C THR A 322 50.80 52.39 -19.23
N LEU A 323 50.98 51.08 -19.11
CA LEU A 323 51.44 50.20 -20.17
C LEU A 323 50.22 49.48 -20.76
N ALA A 324 49.89 49.78 -22.00
CA ALA A 324 48.88 49.08 -22.76
C ALA A 324 49.52 47.98 -23.62
N LEU A 325 48.98 46.79 -23.54
CA LEU A 325 49.35 45.66 -24.37
C LEU A 325 48.24 45.45 -25.39
N LEU A 326 48.64 45.37 -26.66
CA LEU A 326 47.75 45.18 -27.79
C LEU A 326 48.06 43.83 -28.44
N VAL A 327 47.01 43.16 -28.92
CA VAL A 327 47.10 41.95 -29.74
C VAL A 327 46.52 42.28 -31.11
N ASN A 328 47.32 42.11 -32.17
CA ASN A 328 47.00 42.51 -33.55
C ASN A 328 46.42 43.95 -33.66
N GLY A 329 46.95 44.86 -32.85
CA GLY A 329 46.54 46.27 -32.82
C GLY A 329 45.27 46.57 -32.00
N SER A 330 44.61 45.55 -31.45
CA SER A 330 43.46 45.71 -30.53
C SER A 330 43.92 45.73 -29.07
N ALA A 331 43.34 46.58 -28.23
CA ALA A 331 43.69 46.66 -26.82
C ALA A 331 43.35 45.35 -26.08
N ALA A 332 44.34 44.73 -25.45
CA ALA A 332 44.17 43.48 -24.72
C ALA A 332 44.15 43.72 -23.20
N VAL A 333 45.22 44.27 -22.64
CA VAL A 333 45.30 44.50 -21.19
C VAL A 333 46.17 45.71 -20.89
N SER A 334 45.85 46.45 -19.84
CA SER A 334 46.62 47.61 -19.41
C SER A 334 47.04 47.48 -17.96
N VAL A 335 48.31 47.75 -17.68
CA VAL A 335 48.84 47.86 -16.32
C VAL A 335 49.03 49.35 -16.02
N ALA A 336 48.49 49.83 -14.91
CA ALA A 336 48.55 51.25 -14.53
C ALA A 336 49.25 51.47 -13.19
N ASP A 337 49.75 52.69 -13.00
CA ASP A 337 50.37 53.18 -11.78
C ASP A 337 51.49 52.25 -11.27
N LEU A 338 51.40 51.87 -10.00
CA LEU A 338 52.38 51.03 -9.31
C LEU A 338 52.04 49.53 -9.39
N ALA A 339 51.04 49.15 -10.20
CA ALA A 339 50.70 47.75 -10.39
C ALA A 339 51.76 47.02 -11.23
N THR A 340 52.02 45.77 -10.89
CA THR A 340 52.88 44.85 -11.66
C THR A 340 52.09 43.74 -12.32
N GLN A 341 50.79 43.65 -12.06
CA GLN A 341 49.92 42.63 -12.62
C GLN A 341 48.64 43.29 -13.10
N ALA A 342 48.11 42.80 -14.21
CA ALA A 342 46.77 43.13 -14.65
C ALA A 342 46.17 41.96 -15.41
N GLU A 343 44.85 41.92 -15.40
CA GLU A 343 44.07 40.95 -16.12
C GLU A 343 42.94 41.64 -16.86
N ASN A 344 42.58 41.08 -18.00
CA ASN A 344 41.34 41.40 -18.68
C ASN A 344 40.65 40.10 -19.02
N GLU A 345 39.55 39.81 -18.32
CA GLU A 345 38.82 38.55 -18.42
C GLU A 345 37.61 38.62 -19.37
N ALA A 346 37.37 39.79 -19.98
CA ALA A 346 36.23 40.06 -20.85
C ALA A 346 36.69 40.63 -22.20
N LEU A 347 37.63 39.95 -22.87
CA LEU A 347 38.09 40.31 -24.21
C LEU A 347 37.29 39.60 -25.30
N ASP A 348 37.28 40.21 -26.48
CA ASP A 348 36.78 39.60 -27.70
C ASP A 348 37.57 40.12 -28.91
N ILE A 349 38.82 39.66 -29.06
CA ILE A 349 39.68 40.05 -30.18
C ILE A 349 39.69 38.92 -31.21
N PRO A 350 39.08 39.10 -32.40
CA PRO A 350 39.09 38.08 -33.44
C PRO A 350 40.44 38.01 -34.15
N ILE A 351 40.93 36.79 -34.36
CA ILE A 351 42.12 36.47 -35.14
C ILE A 351 41.71 35.47 -36.20
N ALA A 352 41.87 35.82 -37.47
CA ALA A 352 41.54 34.91 -38.57
C ALA A 352 42.50 33.70 -38.60
N ALA A 353 42.06 32.61 -39.25
CA ALA A 353 42.94 31.48 -39.53
C ALA A 353 44.21 31.94 -40.28
N ASP A 354 45.32 31.24 -40.04
CA ASP A 354 46.61 31.46 -40.71
C ASP A 354 47.10 32.92 -40.63
N THR A 355 46.73 33.62 -39.55
CA THR A 355 47.15 35.00 -39.29
C THR A 355 48.08 35.02 -38.08
N ASN A 356 49.22 35.70 -38.23
CA ASN A 356 50.18 35.82 -37.14
C ASN A 356 49.57 36.56 -35.94
N ILE A 357 49.79 36.00 -34.76
CA ILE A 357 49.48 36.67 -33.50
C ILE A 357 50.67 37.57 -33.14
N VAL A 358 50.43 38.88 -33.21
CA VAL A 358 51.41 39.93 -32.95
C VAL A 358 51.03 40.67 -31.69
N VAL A 359 51.96 40.78 -30.76
CA VAL A 359 51.80 41.57 -29.53
C VAL A 359 52.54 42.88 -29.68
N THR A 360 51.90 44.00 -29.33
CA THR A 360 52.55 45.32 -29.31
C THR A 360 52.33 45.97 -27.96
N LEU A 361 53.40 46.47 -27.37
CA LEU A 361 53.41 47.21 -26.11
C LEU A 361 53.40 48.70 -26.44
N THR A 362 52.44 49.45 -25.93
CA THR A 362 52.38 50.91 -26.05
C THR A 362 52.28 51.52 -24.66
N GLU A 363 53.27 52.30 -24.27
CA GLU A 363 53.36 52.88 -22.92
C GLU A 363 53.30 54.41 -22.97
N THR A 364 52.85 55.04 -21.89
CA THR A 364 53.02 56.48 -21.61
C THR A 364 54.15 56.79 -20.61
N ALA A 365 54.93 55.79 -20.19
CA ALA A 365 55.96 55.90 -19.14
C ALA A 365 57.40 56.05 -19.68
N SER A 366 58.28 56.53 -18.80
CA SER A 366 59.74 56.56 -18.97
C SER A 366 60.39 55.93 -17.72
N GLY A 367 61.25 54.92 -17.86
CA GLY A 367 61.85 54.20 -16.72
C GLY A 367 62.70 52.98 -17.10
N THR A 368 63.22 52.25 -16.12
CA THR A 368 64.13 51.10 -16.34
C THR A 368 63.37 49.88 -16.90
N ALA A 369 64.04 49.12 -17.78
CA ALA A 369 63.50 47.98 -18.52
C ALA A 369 62.79 46.95 -17.62
N ALA A 370 61.55 46.62 -17.96
CA ALA A 370 60.77 45.61 -17.24
C ALA A 370 60.71 44.31 -18.05
N ASN A 371 60.79 43.17 -17.38
CA ASN A 371 60.40 41.92 -18.05
C ASN A 371 58.87 41.83 -18.10
N CYS A 372 58.30 41.27 -19.16
CA CYS A 372 56.86 41.10 -19.29
C CYS A 372 56.54 39.63 -19.63
N ASP A 373 55.75 38.99 -18.78
CA ASP A 373 55.17 37.68 -19.00
C ASP A 373 53.70 37.88 -19.41
N LEU A 374 53.32 37.39 -20.59
CA LEU A 374 51.98 37.53 -21.14
C LEU A 374 51.38 36.16 -21.42
N MET A 375 50.20 35.92 -20.87
CA MET A 375 49.38 34.76 -21.16
C MET A 375 48.08 35.21 -21.79
N LEU A 376 47.74 34.62 -22.94
CA LEU A 376 46.47 34.83 -23.61
C LEU A 376 45.65 33.54 -23.54
N ILE A 377 44.34 33.67 -23.34
CA ILE A 377 43.40 32.56 -23.47
C ILE A 377 42.56 32.83 -24.71
N ALA A 378 42.69 31.97 -25.70
CA ALA A 378 41.96 32.00 -26.94
C ALA A 378 40.90 30.89 -26.99
N GLN A 379 39.84 31.09 -27.75
CA GLN A 379 38.87 30.05 -28.08
C GLN A 379 38.75 29.95 -29.60
N VAL A 380 38.58 28.74 -30.13
CA VAL A 380 38.27 28.55 -31.55
C VAL A 380 36.99 29.32 -31.89
N ASP A 381 37.04 30.11 -32.97
CA ASP A 381 35.88 30.83 -33.51
C ASP A 381 35.10 29.88 -34.41
N ASP A 382 33.99 29.35 -33.90
CA ASP A 382 33.08 28.46 -34.64
C ASP A 382 31.90 29.20 -35.28
N GLY A 383 31.90 30.53 -35.21
CA GLY A 383 30.91 31.39 -35.87
C GLY A 383 29.64 31.67 -35.05
N GLU A 384 29.61 31.28 -33.78
CA GLU A 384 28.57 31.71 -32.80
C GLU A 384 28.88 33.04 -32.11
#